data_AF-I3NPE5-F1
#
_entry.id   AF-I3NPE5-F1
#
_cell.length_a   1.000
_cell.length_b   1.000
_cell.length_c   1.000
_cell.angle_alpha   90.00
_cell.angle_beta   90.00
_cell.angle_gamma   90.00
#
_symmetry.space_group_name_H-M   'P 1'
#
loop_
_entity.id
_entity.type
_entity.pdbx_description
1 polymer ?
#
loop_
_entity_poly.entity_id
_entity_poly.type
_entity_poly.pdbx_seq_one_letter_code
_entity_poly.pdbx_strand_id
1 'polypeptide(L)'
;SKEAAVFTAMGLQELKNYKQLLCLSCHNRANTIGSLCDKTSLVKGKSRHPSQKTTAANHTIKKPSKTQRQTLLTWIQPGLAGLMDGSVSTLAPIFAAAFATGDTHQTFLIGLSASIGAGLSMGFTEAAHDDGKLSGRGSPLKRGLASGIMTTLGGLGHTLPYLINSFYVATIIAFIIVFFELGAIVWIQNRFMSTPFWRASLQVIIGGALVFATGILIGSI
;
A
#
# COMPACT_ATOMS: atom_id res chain seq x y z
N SER A 1 -26.73 35.18 -20.53
CA SER A 1 -25.74 34.13 -20.87
C SER A 1 -26.27 32.77 -20.43
N LYS A 2 -26.81 31.98 -21.35
CA LYS A 2 -27.46 30.68 -21.04
C LYS A 2 -26.44 29.57 -20.74
N GLU A 3 -25.21 29.70 -21.25
CA GLU A 3 -24.15 28.70 -21.13
C GLU A 3 -23.53 28.61 -19.72
N ALA A 4 -23.39 29.74 -19.02
CA ALA A 4 -22.90 29.75 -17.64
C ALA A 4 -23.84 29.02 -16.67
N ALA A 5 -25.15 29.09 -16.91
CA ALA A 5 -26.15 28.37 -16.11
C ALA A 5 -26.08 26.85 -16.35
N VAL A 6 -25.77 26.41 -17.58
CA VAL A 6 -25.60 24.99 -17.92
C VAL A 6 -24.34 24.42 -17.29
N PHE A 7 -23.23 25.17 -17.30
CA PHE A 7 -21.97 24.73 -16.68
C PHE A 7 -22.10 24.63 -15.15
N THR A 8 -22.82 25.57 -14.53
CA THR A 8 -23.09 25.55 -13.09
C THR A 8 -24.07 24.43 -12.70
N ALA A 9 -25.07 24.15 -13.55
CA ALA A 9 -26.00 23.04 -13.36
C ALA A 9 -25.29 21.67 -13.50
N MET A 10 -24.38 21.52 -14.48
CA MET A 10 -23.56 20.32 -14.61
C MET A 10 -22.63 20.12 -13.40
N GLY A 11 -22.00 21.19 -12.90
CA GLY A 11 -21.16 21.10 -11.69
C GLY A 11 -21.94 20.67 -10.45
N LEU A 12 -23.18 21.14 -10.29
CA LEU A 12 -24.07 20.71 -9.20
C LEU A 12 -24.60 19.28 -9.38
N GLN A 13 -24.80 18.84 -10.63
CA GLN A 13 -25.20 17.47 -10.95
C GLN A 13 -24.10 16.48 -10.57
N GLU A 14 -22.84 16.76 -10.93
CA GLU A 14 -21.69 15.94 -10.55
C GLU A 14 -21.51 15.89 -9.03
N LEU A 15 -21.72 17.01 -8.34
CA LEU A 15 -21.60 17.07 -6.88
C LEU A 15 -22.73 16.29 -6.17
N LYS A 16 -23.95 16.29 -6.74
CA LYS A 16 -25.05 15.43 -6.28
C LYS A 16 -24.74 13.97 -6.53
N ASN A 17 -24.22 13.63 -7.71
CA ASN A 17 -23.89 12.25 -8.08
C ASN A 17 -22.75 11.72 -7.19
N TYR A 18 -21.75 12.54 -6.87
CA TYR A 18 -20.66 12.23 -5.95
C TYR A 18 -21.16 12.03 -4.51
N LYS A 19 -22.06 12.90 -4.01
CA LYS A 19 -22.72 12.69 -2.71
C LYS A 19 -23.56 11.41 -2.68
N GLN A 20 -24.23 11.08 -3.77
CA GLN A 20 -25.07 9.89 -3.86
C GLN A 20 -24.22 8.62 -3.92
N LEU A 21 -23.09 8.64 -4.63
CA LEU A 21 -22.07 7.59 -4.63
C LEU A 21 -21.42 7.40 -3.27
N LEU A 22 -21.10 8.50 -2.56
CA LEU A 22 -20.59 8.45 -1.18
C LEU A 22 -21.63 7.85 -0.22
N CYS A 23 -22.90 8.26 -0.31
CA CYS A 23 -23.99 7.68 0.48
C CYS A 23 -24.21 6.20 0.15
N LEU A 24 -24.17 5.81 -1.12
CA LEU A 24 -24.27 4.40 -1.52
C LEU A 24 -23.09 3.58 -0.99
N SER A 25 -21.87 4.11 -1.07
CA SER A 25 -20.67 3.45 -0.56
C SER A 25 -20.71 3.31 0.97
N CYS A 26 -21.13 4.35 1.68
CA CYS A 26 -21.33 4.31 3.14
C CYS A 26 -22.44 3.32 3.53
N HIS A 27 -23.56 3.28 2.80
CA HIS A 27 -24.66 2.36 3.05
C HIS A 27 -24.26 0.91 2.76
N ASN A 28 -23.55 0.66 1.66
CA ASN A 28 -23.09 -0.67 1.31
C ASN A 28 -22.01 -1.17 2.30
N ARG A 29 -21.14 -0.27 2.79
CA ARG A 29 -20.18 -0.58 3.85
C ARG A 29 -20.86 -0.87 5.19
N ALA A 30 -21.92 -0.14 5.54
CA ALA A 30 -22.74 -0.40 6.73
C ALA A 30 -23.47 -1.76 6.64
N ASN A 31 -24.04 -2.11 5.48
CA ASN A 31 -24.68 -3.42 5.27
C ASN A 31 -23.65 -4.57 5.23
N THR A 32 -22.44 -4.34 4.72
CA THR A 32 -21.37 -5.33 4.74
C THR A 32 -20.87 -5.60 6.17
N ILE A 33 -20.74 -4.56 7.00
CA ILE A 33 -20.37 -4.70 8.41
C ILE A 33 -21.52 -5.28 9.25
N GLY A 34 -22.77 -4.93 8.96
CA GLY A 34 -23.96 -5.52 9.59
C GLY A 34 -24.10 -7.02 9.30
N SER A 35 -23.89 -7.43 8.05
CA SER A 35 -23.90 -8.84 7.61
C SER A 35 -22.78 -9.67 8.23
N LEU A 36 -21.60 -9.07 8.49
CA LEU A 36 -20.50 -9.74 9.20
C LEU A 36 -20.77 -9.91 10.70
N CYS A 37 -21.45 -8.94 11.33
CA CYS A 37 -21.86 -9.05 12.73
C CYS A 37 -22.98 -10.08 12.93
N ASP A 38 -23.92 -10.21 12.00
CA ASP A 38 -25.06 -11.13 12.14
C ASP A 38 -24.67 -12.61 11.89
N LYS A 39 -23.70 -12.86 10.98
CA LYS A 39 -23.14 -14.22 10.77
C LYS A 39 -22.28 -14.74 11.91
N THR A 40 -21.91 -13.91 12.89
CA THR A 40 -21.05 -14.31 14.02
C THR A 40 -21.84 -14.79 15.24
N SER A 41 -23.19 -14.75 15.21
CA SER A 41 -24.03 -15.09 16.37
C SER A 41 -24.53 -16.56 16.43
N LEU A 42 -24.26 -17.39 15.41
CA LEU A 42 -24.73 -18.78 15.34
C LEU A 42 -23.64 -19.87 15.38
N VAL A 43 -22.61 -19.72 16.21
CA VAL A 43 -21.82 -20.87 16.70
C VAL A 43 -21.45 -20.66 18.17
N LYS A 44 -22.40 -20.92 19.08
CA LYS A 44 -22.10 -21.15 20.50
C LYS A 44 -22.23 -22.66 20.76
N GLY A 45 -21.09 -23.34 20.88
CA GLY A 45 -21.07 -24.79 21.10
C GLY A 45 -19.73 -25.36 21.56
N LYS A 46 -19.52 -25.34 22.88
CA LYS A 46 -18.96 -26.43 23.69
C LYS A 46 -17.44 -26.76 23.62
N SER A 47 -16.82 -26.60 24.79
CA SER A 47 -15.48 -27.00 25.26
C SER A 47 -14.99 -28.40 24.86
N ARG A 48 -13.73 -28.52 24.40
CA ARG A 48 -12.63 -29.34 25.00
C ARG A 48 -11.43 -29.49 24.05
N HIS A 49 -10.23 -29.31 24.61
CA HIS A 49 -8.94 -29.76 24.04
C HIS A 49 -8.88 -31.31 23.98
N PRO A 50 -8.06 -31.90 23.10
CA PRO A 50 -6.76 -32.38 23.59
C PRO A 50 -5.58 -32.11 22.63
N SER A 51 -4.57 -31.47 23.20
CA SER A 51 -3.15 -31.86 23.19
C SER A 51 -2.53 -32.45 21.90
N GLN A 52 -1.67 -31.65 21.27
CA GLN A 52 -0.34 -32.12 20.87
C GLN A 52 0.71 -31.41 21.76
N LYS A 53 1.24 -32.16 22.74
CA LYS A 53 2.59 -31.95 23.31
C LYS A 53 3.59 -32.23 22.16
N THR A 54 4.68 -31.51 21.93
CA THR A 54 5.85 -31.26 22.80
C THR A 54 6.69 -30.26 21.98
N THR A 55 7.24 -29.16 22.50
CA THR A 55 8.36 -29.15 23.43
C THR A 55 8.40 -27.78 24.11
N ALA A 56 8.45 -27.80 25.44
CA ALA A 56 8.72 -26.63 26.25
C ALA A 56 10.14 -26.14 25.97
N ALA A 57 10.28 -25.15 25.10
CA ALA A 57 11.42 -24.25 25.16
C ALA A 57 11.00 -23.09 26.08
N ASN A 58 11.56 -23.08 27.29
CA ASN A 58 11.58 -21.90 28.16
C ASN A 58 12.38 -20.80 27.46
N HIS A 59 11.81 -20.18 26.44
CA HIS A 59 12.28 -18.89 26.00
C HIS A 59 11.58 -17.90 26.92
N THR A 60 12.33 -17.37 27.89
CA THR A 60 11.95 -16.16 28.61
C THR A 60 11.65 -15.08 27.57
N ILE A 61 10.38 -14.97 27.17
CA ILE A 61 9.88 -13.86 26.38
C ILE A 61 9.97 -12.69 27.33
N LYS A 62 11.09 -11.95 27.28
CA LYS A 62 11.15 -10.58 27.76
C LYS A 62 9.93 -9.90 27.16
N LYS A 63 8.90 -9.64 27.98
CA LYS A 63 7.76 -8.82 27.56
C LYS A 63 8.38 -7.54 26.98
N PRO A 64 8.21 -7.25 25.68
CA PRO A 64 8.74 -6.01 25.13
C PRO A 64 8.14 -4.89 25.97
N SER A 65 8.99 -3.97 26.42
CA SER A 65 8.52 -2.82 27.18
C SER A 65 7.41 -2.12 26.39
N LYS A 66 6.41 -1.52 27.06
CA LYS A 66 5.30 -0.83 26.40
C LYS A 66 5.80 0.15 25.31
N THR A 67 6.99 0.72 25.53
CA THR A 67 7.72 1.59 24.61
C THR A 67 8.15 0.92 23.30
N GLN A 68 8.71 -0.30 23.32
CA GLN A 68 9.12 -1.00 22.10
C GLN A 68 7.93 -1.46 21.24
N ARG A 69 6.80 -1.77 21.88
CA ARG A 69 5.56 -2.11 21.16
C ARG A 69 4.96 -0.87 20.49
N GLN A 70 5.04 0.29 21.14
CA GLN A 70 4.61 1.56 20.54
C GLN A 70 5.50 1.95 19.37
N THR A 71 6.82 1.87 19.47
CA THR A 71 7.69 2.22 18.33
C THR A 71 7.44 1.33 17.10
N LEU A 72 7.21 0.04 17.31
CA LEU A 72 6.86 -0.89 16.23
C LEU A 72 5.52 -0.53 15.55
N LEU A 73 4.50 -0.21 16.34
CA LEU A 73 3.16 0.13 15.85
C LEU A 73 3.08 1.53 15.22
N THR A 74 3.92 2.48 15.66
CA THR A 74 3.89 3.88 15.18
C THR A 74 4.79 4.11 13.96
N TRP A 75 5.90 3.38 13.83
CA TRP A 75 6.90 3.64 12.78
C TRP A 75 7.09 2.48 11.82
N ILE A 76 7.26 1.27 12.35
CA ILE A 76 7.64 0.11 11.53
C ILE A 76 6.44 -0.42 10.74
N GLN A 77 5.27 -0.55 11.36
CA GLN A 77 4.08 -1.04 10.65
C GLN A 77 3.55 -0.07 9.60
N PRO A 78 3.36 1.23 9.88
CA PRO A 78 2.92 2.18 8.86
C PRO A 78 3.98 2.36 7.78
N GLY A 79 5.26 2.38 8.15
CA GLY A 79 6.36 2.49 7.19
C GLY A 79 6.47 1.27 6.26
N LEU A 80 6.28 0.05 6.78
CA LEU A 80 6.28 -1.15 5.94
C LEU A 80 5.07 -1.20 5.00
N ALA A 81 3.91 -0.78 5.48
CA ALA A 81 2.72 -0.64 4.64
C ALA A 81 2.96 0.40 3.53
N GLY A 82 3.53 1.55 3.87
CA GLY A 82 3.91 2.58 2.93
C GLY A 82 4.90 2.10 1.89
N LEU A 83 5.98 1.44 2.31
CA LEU A 83 6.99 0.88 1.41
C LEU A 83 6.38 -0.12 0.41
N MET A 84 5.50 -1.01 0.88
CA MET A 84 4.82 -1.97 0.01
C MET A 84 3.90 -1.29 -0.99
N ASP A 85 3.12 -0.30 -0.56
CA ASP A 85 2.22 0.46 -1.42
C ASP A 85 3.00 1.26 -2.47
N GLY A 86 4.03 1.99 -2.04
CA GLY A 86 4.87 2.81 -2.93
C GLY A 86 5.64 1.98 -3.95
N SER A 87 6.25 0.88 -3.52
CA SER A 87 7.06 0.04 -4.40
C SER A 87 6.22 -0.72 -5.42
N VAL A 88 4.98 -1.12 -5.11
CA VAL A 88 4.14 -1.91 -6.03
C VAL A 88 3.25 -1.02 -6.91
N SER A 89 2.69 0.05 -6.36
CA SER A 89 1.71 0.90 -7.08
C SER A 89 2.33 1.75 -8.18
N THR A 90 3.61 2.11 -8.05
CA THR A 90 4.30 3.00 -8.99
C THR A 90 4.96 2.27 -10.16
N LEU A 91 5.15 0.94 -10.06
CA LEU A 91 5.74 0.13 -11.13
C LEU A 91 4.89 0.14 -12.41
N ALA A 92 3.57 0.09 -12.29
CA ALA A 92 2.66 0.07 -13.44
C ALA A 92 2.81 1.32 -14.32
N PRO A 93 2.63 2.55 -13.78
CA PRO A 93 2.79 3.77 -14.57
C PRO A 93 4.22 3.97 -15.08
N ILE A 94 5.24 3.57 -14.31
CA ILE A 94 6.66 3.69 -14.74
C ILE A 94 6.95 2.76 -15.92
N PHE A 95 6.58 1.48 -15.85
CA PHE A 95 6.81 0.58 -16.97
C PHE A 95 5.96 0.96 -18.18
N ALA A 96 4.71 1.40 -17.98
CA ALA A 96 3.89 1.92 -19.06
C ALA A 96 4.58 3.10 -19.77
N ALA A 97 5.06 4.09 -19.01
CA ALA A 97 5.80 5.23 -19.56
C ALA A 97 7.10 4.81 -20.26
N ALA A 98 7.86 3.90 -19.65
CA ALA A 98 9.11 3.38 -20.20
C ALA A 98 8.90 2.73 -21.56
N PHE A 99 7.93 1.82 -21.67
CA PHE A 99 7.67 1.10 -22.91
C PHE A 99 6.91 1.93 -23.95
N ALA A 100 6.10 2.90 -23.53
CA ALA A 100 5.39 3.80 -24.45
C ALA A 100 6.32 4.83 -25.10
N THR A 101 7.17 5.47 -24.28
CA THR A 101 7.97 6.61 -24.73
C THR A 101 9.36 6.23 -25.19
N GLY A 102 9.94 5.17 -24.62
CA GLY A 102 11.36 4.85 -24.77
C GLY A 102 12.31 5.92 -24.19
N ASP A 103 11.77 6.97 -23.55
CA ASP A 103 12.51 8.10 -23.03
C ASP A 103 12.65 7.99 -21.50
N THR A 104 13.90 7.96 -21.05
CA THR A 104 14.21 7.76 -19.62
C THR A 104 13.86 8.98 -18.78
N HIS A 105 13.95 10.19 -19.33
CA HIS A 105 13.57 11.42 -18.61
C HIS A 105 12.07 11.52 -18.39
N GLN A 106 11.25 11.21 -19.41
CA GLN A 106 9.78 11.16 -19.27
C GLN A 106 9.37 10.10 -18.26
N THR A 107 9.99 8.92 -18.34
CA THR A 107 9.77 7.83 -17.39
C THR A 107 10.11 8.24 -15.96
N PHE A 108 11.24 8.91 -15.76
CA PHE A 108 11.66 9.44 -14.46
C PHE A 108 10.66 10.46 -13.91
N LEU A 109 10.20 11.41 -14.72
CA LEU A 109 9.23 12.43 -14.28
C LEU A 109 7.88 11.80 -13.89
N ILE A 110 7.41 10.83 -14.66
CA ILE A 110 6.18 10.09 -14.37
C ILE A 110 6.35 9.28 -13.08
N GLY A 111 7.47 8.58 -12.90
CA GLY A 111 7.76 7.82 -11.68
C GLY A 111 7.90 8.70 -10.44
N LEU A 112 8.56 9.86 -10.58
CA LEU A 112 8.73 10.84 -9.51
C LEU A 112 7.37 11.41 -9.10
N SER A 113 6.54 11.79 -10.08
CA SER A 113 5.18 12.29 -9.86
C SER A 113 4.31 11.24 -9.15
N ALA A 114 4.33 10.00 -9.64
CA ALA A 114 3.60 8.89 -9.05
C ALA A 114 4.03 8.61 -7.59
N SER A 115 5.34 8.61 -7.32
CA SER A 115 5.91 8.34 -5.99
C SER A 115 5.58 9.43 -4.97
N ILE A 116 5.66 10.70 -5.37
CA ILE A 116 5.30 11.82 -4.49
C ILE A 116 3.78 11.84 -4.27
N GLY A 117 2.98 11.66 -5.33
CA GLY A 117 1.52 11.62 -5.24
C GLY A 117 1.03 10.50 -4.32
N ALA A 118 1.58 9.30 -4.47
CA ALA A 118 1.26 8.15 -3.62
C ALA A 118 1.63 8.42 -2.15
N GLY A 119 2.85 8.93 -1.89
CA GLY A 119 3.28 9.20 -0.51
C GLY A 119 2.52 10.32 0.18
N LEU A 120 2.14 11.38 -0.53
CA LEU A 120 1.25 12.41 0.02
C LEU A 120 -0.12 11.81 0.34
N SER A 121 -0.74 11.09 -0.61
CA SER A 121 -2.05 10.46 -0.42
C SER A 121 -2.05 9.53 0.80
N MET A 122 -1.06 8.65 0.89
CA MET A 122 -0.96 7.67 1.97
C MET A 122 -0.59 8.30 3.31
N GLY A 123 0.28 9.31 3.30
CA GLY A 123 0.66 10.04 4.51
C GLY A 123 -0.51 10.84 5.09
N PHE A 124 -1.31 11.52 4.26
CA PHE A 124 -2.50 12.24 4.71
C PHE A 124 -3.59 11.31 5.20
N THR A 125 -3.87 10.22 4.48
CA THR A 125 -4.90 9.26 4.90
C THR A 125 -4.54 8.59 6.23
N GLU A 126 -3.28 8.24 6.45
CA GLU A 126 -2.81 7.66 7.71
C GLU A 126 -2.73 8.70 8.85
N ALA A 127 -2.39 9.96 8.56
CA ALA A 127 -2.43 11.05 9.54
C ALA A 127 -3.86 11.45 9.94
N ALA A 128 -4.82 11.34 9.03
CA ALA A 128 -6.24 11.55 9.31
C ALA A 128 -6.90 10.34 10.00
N HIS A 129 -6.20 9.19 10.07
CA HIS A 129 -6.74 7.95 10.61
C HIS A 129 -6.44 7.75 12.10
N ASP A 130 -7.44 8.12 12.93
CA ASP A 130 -7.53 7.98 14.40
C ASP A 130 -6.33 8.53 15.22
N ASP A 131 -6.65 9.41 16.18
CA ASP A 131 -5.72 10.15 17.03
C ASP A 131 -4.80 9.29 17.92
N GLY A 132 -4.92 7.97 17.86
CA GLY A 132 -4.15 7.03 18.67
C GLY A 132 -4.50 7.08 20.17
N LYS A 133 -5.40 7.99 20.59
CA LYS A 133 -5.84 8.18 21.97
C LYS A 133 -6.62 6.99 22.53
N LEU A 134 -7.35 6.26 21.67
CA LEU A 134 -8.09 5.04 22.05
C LEU A 134 -7.31 3.74 21.73
N SER A 135 -6.42 3.76 20.72
CA SER A 135 -5.69 2.56 20.25
C SER A 135 -4.26 2.40 20.79
N GLY A 136 -3.68 3.45 21.40
CA GLY A 136 -2.33 3.42 21.96
C GLY A 136 -1.21 3.38 20.91
N ARG A 137 -1.51 3.65 19.62
CA ARG A 137 -0.56 3.62 18.48
C ARG A 137 0.28 4.89 18.33
N GLY A 138 0.23 5.82 19.28
CA GLY A 138 0.98 7.07 19.25
C GLY A 138 0.36 8.15 18.34
N SER A 139 1.13 9.22 18.07
CA SER A 139 0.66 10.39 17.31
C SER A 139 0.37 10.04 15.84
N PRO A 140 -0.81 10.42 15.29
CA PRO A 140 -1.18 10.20 13.88
C PRO A 140 -0.20 10.84 12.92
N LEU A 141 0.31 12.02 13.27
CA LEU A 141 1.21 12.80 12.44
C LEU A 141 2.54 12.05 12.23
N LYS A 142 3.01 11.33 13.26
CA LYS A 142 4.20 10.47 13.15
C LYS A 142 3.95 9.26 12.25
N ARG A 143 2.78 8.63 12.36
CA ARG A 143 2.38 7.48 11.52
C ARG A 143 2.22 7.87 10.06
N GLY A 144 1.53 8.98 9.80
CA GLY A 144 1.35 9.52 8.46
C GLY A 144 2.66 9.92 7.82
N LEU A 145 3.54 10.59 8.56
CA LEU A 145 4.87 10.92 8.06
C LEU A 145 5.71 9.66 7.77
N ALA A 146 5.70 8.68 8.68
CA ALA A 146 6.41 7.42 8.48
C ALA A 146 5.91 6.65 7.25
N SER A 147 4.58 6.54 7.10
CA SER A 147 3.94 5.88 5.96
C SER A 147 4.27 6.62 4.67
N GLY A 148 3.97 7.92 4.60
CA GLY A 148 4.14 8.71 3.37
C GLY A 148 5.59 8.77 2.88
N ILE A 149 6.56 8.97 3.78
CA ILE A 149 7.98 8.94 3.40
C ILE A 149 8.36 7.57 2.85
N MET A 150 7.96 6.49 3.51
CA MET A 150 8.31 5.14 3.05
C MET A 150 7.61 4.79 1.72
N THR A 151 6.39 5.27 1.47
CA THR A 151 5.71 5.16 0.18
C THR A 151 6.48 5.89 -0.92
N THR A 152 6.87 7.15 -0.69
CA THR A 152 7.65 7.88 -1.67
C THR A 152 9.01 7.22 -1.91
N LEU A 153 9.69 6.76 -0.86
CA LEU A 153 10.98 6.06 -1.00
C LEU A 153 10.85 4.75 -1.78
N GLY A 154 9.80 3.97 -1.54
CA GLY A 154 9.54 2.73 -2.28
C GLY A 154 9.28 2.96 -3.76
N GLY A 155 8.60 4.06 -4.12
CA GLY A 155 8.43 4.42 -5.54
C GLY A 155 9.69 5.00 -6.19
N LEU A 156 10.50 5.74 -5.41
CA LEU A 156 11.71 6.37 -5.94
C LEU A 156 12.83 5.38 -6.24
N GLY A 157 12.95 4.28 -5.50
CA GLY A 157 14.08 3.36 -5.67
C GLY A 157 14.19 2.81 -7.09
N HIS A 158 13.08 2.40 -7.70
CA HIS A 158 13.04 1.94 -9.09
C HIS A 158 12.79 3.04 -10.13
N THR A 159 12.50 4.27 -9.68
CA THR A 159 12.42 5.46 -10.56
C THR A 159 13.82 6.03 -10.84
N LEU A 160 14.71 6.08 -9.84
CA LEU A 160 16.03 6.69 -9.93
C LEU A 160 16.93 6.17 -11.07
N PRO A 161 16.92 4.88 -11.44
CA PRO A 161 17.71 4.37 -12.57
C PRO A 161 17.39 5.05 -13.90
N TYR A 162 16.17 5.55 -14.08
CA TYR A 162 15.76 6.28 -15.29
C TYR A 162 16.35 7.69 -15.38
N LEU A 163 17.16 8.12 -14.41
CA LEU A 163 18.01 9.30 -14.56
C LEU A 163 19.20 9.06 -15.52
N ILE A 164 19.50 7.80 -15.83
CA ILE A 164 20.54 7.42 -16.81
C ILE A 164 19.98 7.58 -18.23
N ASN A 165 20.73 8.24 -19.12
CA ASN A 165 20.33 8.51 -20.52
C ASN A 165 20.32 7.27 -21.44
N SER A 166 20.43 6.06 -20.90
CA SER A 166 20.40 4.82 -21.67
C SER A 166 19.23 3.96 -21.21
N PHE A 167 18.23 3.83 -22.07
CA PHE A 167 17.01 3.08 -21.79
C PHE A 167 17.30 1.64 -21.32
N TYR A 168 18.07 0.88 -22.11
CA TYR A 168 18.38 -0.51 -21.76
C TYR A 168 19.12 -0.65 -20.42
N VAL A 169 20.10 0.23 -20.16
CA VAL A 169 20.85 0.21 -18.90
C VAL A 169 19.94 0.61 -17.73
N ALA A 170 19.15 1.67 -17.89
CA ALA A 170 18.20 2.14 -16.89
C ALA A 170 17.17 1.06 -16.55
N THR A 171 16.57 0.40 -17.54
CA THR A 171 15.58 -0.66 -17.36
C THR A 171 16.16 -1.89 -16.68
N ILE A 172 17.36 -2.34 -17.07
CA ILE A 172 18.02 -3.49 -16.41
C ILE A 172 18.32 -3.17 -14.94
N ILE A 173 18.86 -1.98 -14.65
CA ILE A 173 19.13 -1.56 -13.27
C ILE A 173 17.82 -1.43 -12.48
N ALA A 174 16.77 -0.87 -13.08
CA ALA A 174 15.45 -0.79 -12.45
C ALA A 174 14.91 -2.18 -12.10
N PHE A 175 14.99 -3.17 -13.00
CA PHE A 175 14.61 -4.54 -12.69
C PHE A 175 15.38 -5.14 -11.53
N ILE A 176 16.70 -4.91 -11.48
CA ILE A 176 17.54 -5.39 -10.39
C ILE A 176 17.11 -4.75 -9.06
N ILE A 177 16.91 -3.44 -9.04
CA ILE A 177 16.44 -2.73 -7.83
C ILE A 177 15.08 -3.26 -7.39
N VAL A 178 14.12 -3.38 -8.32
CA VAL A 178 12.78 -3.92 -8.02
C VAL A 178 12.88 -5.31 -7.40
N PHE A 179 13.72 -6.20 -7.94
CA PHE A 179 13.92 -7.52 -7.37
C PHE A 179 14.42 -7.45 -5.91
N PHE A 180 15.38 -6.58 -5.62
CA PHE A 180 15.88 -6.38 -4.27
C PHE A 180 14.87 -5.67 -3.36
N GLU A 181 14.11 -4.69 -3.84
CA GLU A 181 13.05 -4.00 -3.09
C GLU A 181 11.95 -4.97 -2.67
N LEU A 182 11.43 -5.73 -3.63
CA LEU A 182 10.41 -6.73 -3.41
C LEU A 182 10.92 -7.86 -2.49
N GLY A 183 12.17 -8.31 -2.69
CA GLY A 183 12.84 -9.26 -1.82
C GLY A 183 13.00 -8.74 -0.39
N ALA A 184 13.38 -7.47 -0.22
CA ALA A 184 13.47 -6.81 1.07
C ALA A 184 12.09 -6.70 1.74
N ILE A 185 11.04 -6.33 1.02
CA ILE A 185 9.66 -6.28 1.54
C ILE A 185 9.22 -7.66 2.04
N VAL A 186 9.43 -8.72 1.26
CA VAL A 186 9.12 -10.10 1.66
C VAL A 186 9.92 -10.51 2.89
N TRP A 187 11.21 -10.16 2.94
CA TRP A 187 12.08 -10.45 4.08
C TRP A 187 11.61 -9.75 5.36
N ILE A 188 11.29 -8.45 5.27
CA ILE A 188 10.77 -7.66 6.41
C ILE A 188 9.41 -8.20 6.85
N GLN A 189 8.50 -8.52 5.93
CA GLN A 189 7.20 -9.10 6.27
C GLN A 189 7.35 -10.46 6.97
N ASN A 190 8.22 -11.34 6.46
CA ASN A 190 8.49 -12.63 7.10
C ASN A 190 9.11 -12.45 8.49
N ARG A 191 10.01 -11.48 8.66
CA ARG A 191 10.71 -11.22 9.93
C ARG A 191 9.81 -10.59 11.00
N PHE A 192 8.90 -9.68 10.61
CA PHE A 192 8.12 -8.87 11.56
C PHE A 192 6.61 -9.21 11.62
N MET A 193 6.02 -9.78 10.57
CA MET A 193 4.58 -10.08 10.50
C MET A 193 4.22 -11.57 10.51
N SER A 194 5.20 -12.49 10.63
CA SER A 194 4.96 -13.95 10.62
C SER A 194 4.15 -14.43 9.41
N THR A 195 4.19 -13.70 8.30
CA THR A 195 3.55 -14.11 7.05
C THR A 195 4.41 -15.18 6.38
N PRO A 196 3.81 -16.29 5.90
CA PRO A 196 4.58 -17.36 5.28
C PRO A 196 5.25 -16.85 4.00
N PHE A 197 6.59 -16.92 3.97
CA PHE A 197 7.47 -16.46 2.89
C PHE A 197 7.01 -16.88 1.48
N TRP A 198 6.44 -18.09 1.35
CA TRP A 198 5.92 -18.61 0.09
C TRP A 198 4.73 -17.80 -0.46
N ARG A 199 3.80 -17.37 0.40
CA ARG A 199 2.64 -16.57 -0.04
C ARG A 199 3.06 -15.16 -0.43
N ALA A 200 3.98 -14.57 0.33
CA ALA A 200 4.51 -13.25 0.03
C ALA A 200 5.31 -13.24 -1.28
N SER A 201 6.16 -14.25 -1.51
CA SER A 201 6.91 -14.39 -2.76
C SER A 201 5.99 -14.61 -3.97
N LEU A 202 4.98 -15.47 -3.85
CA LEU A 202 4.01 -15.69 -4.94
C LEU A 202 3.22 -14.42 -5.26
N GLN A 203 2.74 -13.69 -4.24
CA GLN A 203 2.02 -12.43 -4.45
C GLN A 203 2.88 -11.40 -5.18
N VAL A 204 4.15 -11.33 -4.81
CA VAL A 204 5.12 -10.40 -5.40
C VAL A 204 5.46 -10.77 -6.83
N ILE A 205 5.68 -12.05 -7.13
CA ILE A 205 5.99 -12.51 -8.48
C ILE A 205 4.78 -12.36 -9.40
N ILE A 206 3.59 -12.80 -8.94
CA ILE A 206 2.35 -12.69 -9.72
C ILE A 206 1.95 -11.23 -9.88
N GLY A 207 2.05 -10.42 -8.82
CA GLY A 207 1.77 -9.00 -8.85
C GLY A 207 2.73 -8.25 -9.77
N GLY A 208 4.04 -8.52 -9.68
CA GLY A 208 5.05 -7.95 -10.54
C GLY A 208 4.86 -8.34 -12.01
N ALA A 209 4.58 -9.60 -12.30
CA ALA A 209 4.29 -10.07 -13.65
C ALA A 209 3.03 -9.43 -14.24
N LEU A 210 1.97 -9.30 -13.44
CA LEU A 210 0.72 -8.67 -13.87
C LEU A 210 0.92 -7.17 -14.12
N VAL A 211 1.59 -6.47 -13.20
CA VAL A 211 1.92 -5.05 -13.33
C VAL A 211 2.79 -4.79 -14.56
N PHE A 212 3.79 -5.64 -14.80
CA PHE A 212 4.62 -5.57 -15.99
C PHE A 212 3.82 -5.79 -17.28
N ALA A 213 2.97 -6.82 -17.31
CA ALA A 213 2.08 -7.07 -18.45
C ALA A 213 1.12 -5.90 -18.71
N THR A 214 0.52 -5.34 -17.66
CA THR A 214 -0.32 -4.15 -17.75
C THR A 214 0.47 -2.94 -18.27
N GLY A 215 1.71 -2.76 -17.81
CA GLY A 215 2.60 -1.70 -18.29
C GLY A 215 2.89 -1.80 -19.78
N ILE A 216 3.26 -2.99 -20.27
CA ILE A 216 3.46 -3.23 -21.71
C ILE A 216 2.17 -2.97 -22.49
N LEU A 217 1.04 -3.51 -22.02
CA LEU A 217 -0.23 -3.37 -22.72
C LEU A 217 -0.64 -1.89 -22.82
N ILE A 218 -0.63 -1.16 -21.71
CA ILE A 218 -0.97 0.28 -21.70
C ILE A 218 0.03 1.07 -22.53
N GLY A 219 1.32 0.74 -22.47
CA GLY A 219 2.34 1.44 -23.25
C GLY A 219 2.34 1.11 -24.74
N SER A 220 1.68 0.02 -25.15
CA SER A 220 1.52 -0.38 -26.55
C SER A 220 0.27 0.18 -27.24
N ILE A 221 -0.64 0.80 -26.46
CA ILE A 221 -1.88 1.44 -26.94
C ILE A 221 -1.60 2.91 -27.22
#